data_AF-A0A0Q9X449-F1
#
_entry.id   AF-A0A0Q9X449-F1
#
_cell.length_a   1.000
_cell.length_b   1.000
_cell.length_c   1.000
_cell.angle_alpha   90.00
_cell.angle_beta   90.00
_cell.angle_gamma   90.00
#
_symmetry.space_group_name_H-M   'P 1'
#
loop_
_entity.id
_entity.type
_entity.pdbx_description
1 polymer ?
#
loop_
_entity_poly.entity_id
_entity_poly.type
_entity_poly.pdbx_seq_one_letter_code
_entity_poly.pdbx_strand_id
1 'polypeptide(L)'
;MAGRTANANACACLDHCSCPLQVKVQFLVFWTILHAIIGILALFLYPFHFQEEFKWPLLIVLVVHLISGIMMFISLIYQERHMFIFGLISSCIMPVFYVYLVYLPIVQIVFTIAGCRFYKLGMHDSL
;
A
#
# COMPACT_ATOMS: atom_id res chain seq x y z
N MET A 1 9.22 -10.90 29.68
CA MET A 1 8.06 -11.58 29.07
C MET A 1 6.81 -10.69 28.89
N ALA A 2 6.88 -9.37 29.14
CA ALA A 2 5.73 -8.45 29.02
C ALA A 2 5.42 -7.94 27.60
N GLY A 3 6.25 -8.24 26.59
CA GLY A 3 6.09 -7.72 25.22
C GLY A 3 5.11 -8.48 24.32
N ARG A 4 4.67 -9.71 24.69
CA ARG A 4 3.79 -10.53 23.83
C ARG A 4 2.32 -10.14 23.90
N THR A 5 1.83 -9.65 25.05
CA THR A 5 0.40 -9.35 25.27
C THR A 5 -0.02 -8.01 24.65
N ALA A 6 0.85 -7.00 24.66
CA ALA A 6 0.57 -5.70 24.01
C ALA A 6 0.39 -5.84 22.49
N ASN A 7 1.24 -6.64 21.83
CA ASN A 7 1.14 -6.90 20.39
C ASN A 7 -0.11 -7.69 20.01
N ALA A 8 -0.57 -8.62 20.86
CA ALA A 8 -1.81 -9.37 20.60
C ALA A 8 -3.05 -8.46 20.68
N ASN A 9 -3.08 -7.54 21.66
CA ASN A 9 -4.21 -6.63 21.87
C ASN A 9 -4.27 -5.53 20.80
N ALA A 10 -3.13 -4.97 20.38
CA ALA A 10 -3.06 -4.00 19.28
C ALA A 10 -3.49 -4.61 17.94
N CYS A 11 -3.09 -5.86 17.69
CA CYS A 11 -3.57 -6.62 16.55
C CYS A 11 -5.09 -6.85 16.65
N ALA A 12 -5.62 -7.39 17.75
CA ALA A 12 -7.07 -7.59 17.86
C ALA A 12 -7.89 -6.30 17.58
N CYS A 13 -7.38 -5.15 18.04
CA CYS A 13 -7.95 -3.83 17.76
C CYS A 13 -7.94 -3.49 16.26
N LEU A 14 -6.80 -3.69 15.57
CA LEU A 14 -6.70 -3.37 14.14
C LEU A 14 -7.59 -4.25 13.25
N ASP A 15 -7.95 -5.46 13.70
CA ASP A 15 -8.84 -6.36 12.94
C ASP A 15 -10.32 -6.10 13.22
N HIS A 16 -10.67 -5.73 14.44
CA HIS A 16 -12.07 -5.56 14.86
C HIS A 16 -12.56 -4.12 14.92
N CYS A 17 -11.69 -3.12 14.98
CA CYS A 17 -12.16 -1.73 14.99
C CYS A 17 -12.52 -1.24 13.57
N SER A 18 -13.70 -0.62 13.50
CA SER A 18 -14.25 0.21 12.43
C SER A 18 -14.66 -0.47 11.12
N CYS A 19 -13.86 -1.35 10.52
CA CYS A 19 -14.20 -2.02 9.25
C CYS A 19 -13.55 -3.42 9.14
N PRO A 20 -14.14 -4.36 8.37
CA PRO A 20 -13.52 -5.66 8.07
C PRO A 20 -12.13 -5.51 7.44
N LEU A 21 -11.24 -6.47 7.72
CA LEU A 21 -9.88 -6.49 7.19
C LEU A 21 -9.83 -6.43 5.64
N GLN A 22 -10.81 -7.07 4.99
CA GLN A 22 -10.97 -7.05 3.53
C GLN A 22 -11.18 -5.63 2.98
N VAL A 23 -12.03 -4.82 3.64
CA VAL A 23 -12.28 -3.42 3.23
C VAL A 23 -11.02 -2.58 3.37
N LYS A 24 -10.25 -2.80 4.45
CA LYS A 24 -8.96 -2.10 4.67
C LYS A 24 -7.94 -2.42 3.58
N VAL A 25 -7.91 -3.67 3.13
CA VAL A 25 -7.03 -4.09 2.02
C VAL A 25 -7.51 -3.56 0.68
N GLN A 26 -8.82 -3.61 0.39
CA GLN A 26 -9.36 -3.02 -0.83
C GLN A 26 -9.05 -1.51 -0.90
N PHE A 27 -9.17 -0.80 0.23
CA PHE A 27 -8.75 0.59 0.32
C PHE A 27 -7.26 0.76 0.02
N LEU A 28 -6.38 -0.06 0.60
CA LEU A 28 -4.94 0.00 0.30
C LEU A 28 -4.64 -0.19 -1.19
N VAL A 29 -5.26 -1.20 -1.82
CA VAL A 29 -5.06 -1.49 -3.24
C VAL A 29 -5.52 -0.32 -4.10
N PHE A 30 -6.73 0.18 -3.84
CA PHE A 30 -7.29 1.31 -4.57
C PHE A 30 -6.46 2.58 -4.35
N TRP A 31 -6.05 2.85 -3.11
CA TRP A 31 -5.20 3.97 -2.74
C TRP A 31 -3.86 3.93 -3.46
N THR A 32 -3.20 2.77 -3.50
CA THR A 32 -1.93 2.56 -4.21
C THR A 32 -2.05 2.90 -5.71
N ILE A 33 -3.11 2.39 -6.36
CA ILE A 33 -3.35 2.64 -7.79
C ILE A 33 -3.67 4.12 -8.03
N LEU A 34 -4.61 4.69 -7.26
CA LEU A 34 -5.05 6.07 -7.42
C LEU A 34 -3.88 7.05 -7.20
N HIS A 35 -3.08 6.82 -6.15
CA HIS A 35 -1.95 7.67 -5.83
C HIS A 35 -0.88 7.63 -6.93
N ALA A 36 -0.61 6.45 -7.50
CA ALA A 36 0.31 6.34 -8.64
C ALA A 36 -0.22 7.09 -9.87
N ILE A 37 -1.51 6.94 -10.21
CA ILE A 37 -2.13 7.63 -11.36
C ILE A 37 -2.08 9.15 -11.18
N ILE A 38 -2.48 9.65 -10.00
CA ILE A 38 -2.45 11.09 -9.71
C ILE A 38 -1.00 11.60 -9.75
N GLY A 39 -0.04 10.86 -9.20
CA GLY A 39 1.38 11.24 -9.25
C GLY A 39 1.93 11.30 -10.68
N ILE A 40 1.57 10.35 -11.54
CA ILE A 40 1.97 10.34 -12.96
C ILE A 40 1.35 11.54 -13.66
N LEU A 41 0.04 11.78 -13.49
CA LEU A 41 -0.64 12.93 -14.10
C LEU A 41 -0.04 14.26 -13.62
N ALA A 42 0.26 14.39 -12.33
CA ALA A 42 0.88 15.58 -11.77
C ALA A 42 2.26 15.86 -12.39
N LEU A 43 3.05 14.82 -12.66
CA LEU A 43 4.37 14.93 -13.29
C LEU A 43 4.30 15.52 -14.72
N PHE A 44 3.25 15.19 -15.47
CA PHE A 44 3.08 15.63 -16.86
C PHE A 44 2.27 16.93 -16.98
N LEU A 45 1.30 17.18 -16.10
CA LEU A 45 0.45 18.37 -16.12
C LEU A 45 1.08 19.57 -15.41
N TYR A 46 1.97 19.35 -14.43
CA TYR A 46 2.63 20.39 -13.66
C TYR A 46 4.17 20.23 -13.67
N PRO A 47 4.82 20.25 -14.84
CA PRO A 47 6.25 19.95 -14.96
C PRO A 47 7.15 20.95 -14.22
N PHE A 48 6.69 22.20 -14.04
CA PHE A 48 7.47 23.26 -13.37
C PHE A 48 7.66 23.07 -11.85
N HIS A 49 6.95 22.12 -11.23
CA HIS A 49 7.06 21.87 -9.78
C HIS A 49 8.07 20.79 -9.41
N PHE A 50 8.58 20.04 -10.39
CA PHE A 50 9.57 19.00 -10.16
C PHE A 50 10.88 19.40 -10.84
N GLN A 51 12.00 19.33 -10.11
CA GLN A 51 13.31 19.52 -10.73
C GLN A 51 13.54 18.38 -11.74
N GLU A 52 14.01 18.72 -12.95
CA GLU A 52 14.17 17.75 -14.06
C GLU A 52 15.03 16.53 -13.67
N GLU A 53 16.00 16.71 -12.76
CA GLU A 53 16.85 15.63 -12.24
C GLU A 53 16.08 14.54 -11.48
N PHE A 54 14.96 14.89 -10.84
CA PHE A 54 14.12 13.94 -10.08
C PHE A 54 12.95 13.39 -10.88
N LYS A 55 12.66 13.95 -12.06
CA LYS A 55 11.50 13.58 -12.88
C LYS A 55 11.51 12.13 -13.31
N TRP A 56 12.64 11.66 -13.85
CA TRP A 56 12.79 10.27 -14.32
C TRP A 56 12.80 9.25 -13.17
N PRO A 57 13.59 9.43 -12.10
CA PRO A 57 13.50 8.57 -10.93
C PRO A 57 12.09 8.50 -10.33
N LEU A 58 11.40 9.64 -10.22
CA LEU A 58 10.05 9.70 -9.68
C LEU A 58 9.05 8.97 -10.59
N LEU A 59 9.18 9.11 -11.91
CA LEU A 59 8.36 8.37 -12.87
C LEU A 59 8.55 6.85 -12.70
N ILE A 60 9.80 6.38 -12.59
CA ILE A 60 10.09 4.95 -12.37
C ILE A 60 9.43 4.47 -11.08
N VAL A 61 9.58 5.22 -9.99
CA VAL A 61 8.97 4.88 -8.70
C VAL A 61 7.43 4.84 -8.80
N LEU A 62 6.82 5.79 -9.49
CA LEU A 62 5.37 5.83 -9.69
C LEU A 62 4.87 4.66 -10.56
N VAL A 63 5.60 4.30 -11.60
CA VAL A 63 5.28 3.14 -12.45
C VAL A 63 5.40 1.85 -11.65
N VAL A 64 6.47 1.68 -10.85
CA VAL A 64 6.62 0.53 -9.96
C VAL A 64 5.47 0.49 -8.94
N HIS A 65 5.10 1.63 -8.35
CA HIS A 65 3.99 1.71 -7.40
C HIS A 65 2.64 1.36 -8.07
N LEU A 66 2.42 1.78 -9.31
CA LEU A 66 1.23 1.41 -10.10
C LEU A 66 1.19 -0.10 -10.36
N ILE A 67 2.28 -0.68 -10.83
CA ILE A 67 2.39 -2.13 -11.06
C ILE A 67 2.14 -2.90 -9.76
N SER A 68 2.68 -2.41 -8.64
CA SER A 68 2.45 -2.98 -7.30
C SER A 68 0.96 -3.01 -6.95
N GLY A 69 0.26 -1.88 -7.16
CA GLY A 69 -1.18 -1.78 -6.95
C GLY A 69 -1.99 -2.73 -7.84
N ILE A 70 -1.63 -2.83 -9.12
CA ILE A 70 -2.26 -3.76 -10.07
C ILE A 70 -2.04 -5.22 -9.64
N MET A 71 -0.83 -5.60 -9.23
CA MET A 71 -0.54 -6.94 -8.72
C MET A 71 -1.38 -7.28 -7.49
N MET A 72 -1.49 -6.36 -6.54
CA MET A 72 -2.35 -6.55 -5.38
C MET A 72 -3.83 -6.66 -5.79
N PHE A 73 -4.30 -5.88 -6.77
CA PHE A 73 -5.66 -5.97 -7.26
C PHE A 73 -5.97 -7.31 -7.92
N ILE A 74 -5.10 -7.77 -8.82
CA ILE A 74 -5.20 -9.09 -9.47
C ILE A 74 -5.24 -10.20 -8.41
N SER A 75 -4.41 -10.11 -7.38
CA SER A 75 -4.40 -11.10 -6.30
C SER A 75 -5.70 -11.17 -5.50
N LEU A 76 -6.46 -10.07 -5.40
CA LEU A 76 -7.78 -10.08 -4.77
C LEU A 76 -8.83 -10.78 -5.62
N ILE A 77 -8.71 -10.71 -6.95
CA ILE A 77 -9.64 -11.35 -7.90
C ILE A 77 -9.33 -12.85 -8.01
N TYR A 78 -8.06 -13.20 -8.18
CA TYR A 78 -7.62 -14.57 -8.44
C TYR A 78 -7.19 -15.32 -7.17
N GLN A 79 -7.30 -14.69 -5.99
CA GLN A 79 -6.86 -15.24 -4.70
C GLN A 79 -5.37 -15.66 -4.67
N GLU A 80 -4.54 -15.03 -5.51
CA GLU A 80 -3.12 -15.35 -5.70
C GLU A 80 -2.22 -14.70 -4.64
N ARG A 81 -1.98 -15.46 -3.57
CA ARG A 81 -1.26 -15.05 -2.36
C ARG A 81 0.08 -14.38 -2.60
N HIS A 82 0.86 -14.96 -3.50
CA HIS A 82 2.21 -14.52 -3.77
C HIS A 82 2.21 -13.14 -4.47
N MET A 83 1.28 -12.93 -5.40
CA MET A 83 1.14 -11.63 -6.08
C MET A 83 0.77 -10.51 -5.12
N PHE A 84 -0.08 -10.79 -4.12
CA PHE A 84 -0.44 -9.81 -3.10
C PHE A 84 0.79 -9.34 -2.31
N ILE A 85 1.61 -10.26 -1.81
CA ILE A 85 2.79 -9.91 -1.01
C ILE A 85 3.87 -9.24 -1.86
N PHE A 86 4.11 -9.72 -3.08
CA PHE A 86 5.07 -9.06 -3.97
C PHE A 86 4.63 -7.64 -4.29
N GLY A 87 3.35 -7.43 -4.60
CA GLY A 87 2.77 -6.09 -4.78
C GLY A 87 2.88 -5.24 -3.52
N LEU A 88 2.59 -5.81 -2.34
CA LEU A 88 2.66 -5.08 -1.08
C LEU A 88 4.08 -4.61 -0.76
N ILE A 89 5.07 -5.48 -0.90
CA ILE A 89 6.49 -5.15 -0.65
C ILE A 89 6.97 -4.10 -1.65
N SER A 90 6.69 -4.27 -2.94
CA SER A 90 7.10 -3.32 -3.99
C SER A 90 6.42 -1.96 -3.85
N SER A 91 5.18 -1.90 -3.33
CA SER A 91 4.49 -0.63 -3.06
C SER A 91 5.20 0.24 -2.02
N CYS A 92 6.00 -0.37 -1.12
CA CYS A 92 6.69 0.32 -0.02
C CYS A 92 7.93 1.11 -0.47
N ILE A 93 8.26 1.13 -1.76
CA ILE A 93 9.38 1.93 -2.32
C ILE A 93 8.99 3.43 -2.43
N MET A 94 7.70 3.72 -2.59
CA MET A 94 7.21 5.09 -2.83
C MET A 94 7.34 6.08 -1.64
N PRO A 95 7.14 5.68 -0.36
CA PRO A 95 7.26 6.58 0.79
C PRO A 95 8.66 7.19 0.98
N VAL A 96 9.70 6.58 0.41
CA VAL A 96 11.10 7.03 0.58
C VAL A 96 11.37 8.35 -0.17
N PHE A 97 10.63 8.61 -1.25
CA PHE A 97 10.83 9.81 -2.09
C PHE A 97 9.90 10.98 -1.76
N TYR A 98 8.88 10.76 -0.91
CA TYR A 98 7.87 11.75 -0.51
C TYR A 98 8.09 12.28 0.92
N VAL A 99 9.33 12.64 1.28
CA VAL A 99 9.72 13.07 2.64
C VAL A 99 8.88 14.24 3.18
N TYR A 100 8.31 15.08 2.31
CA TYR A 100 7.47 16.23 2.69
C TYR A 100 6.03 15.88 3.09
N LEU A 101 5.58 14.64 2.84
CA LEU A 101 4.23 14.19 3.15
C LEU A 101 4.25 13.09 4.21
N VAL A 102 4.73 13.42 5.42
CA VAL A 102 4.84 12.51 6.59
C VAL A 102 3.55 11.75 6.90
N TYR A 103 2.39 12.27 6.47
CA TYR A 103 1.10 11.58 6.53
C TYR A 103 1.04 10.31 5.68
N LEU A 104 1.63 10.31 4.47
CA LEU A 104 1.58 9.18 3.54
C LEU A 104 2.32 7.93 4.04
N PRO A 105 3.54 8.01 4.62
CA PRO A 105 4.22 6.87 5.23
C PRO A 105 3.42 6.22 6.35
N ILE A 106 2.77 7.00 7.22
CA ILE A 106 2.02 6.46 8.36
C ILE A 106 0.80 5.67 7.86
N VAL A 107 0.06 6.24 6.91
CA VAL A 107 -1.06 5.56 6.24
C VAL A 107 -0.57 4.27 5.59
N GLN A 108 0.52 4.32 4.83
CA GLN A 108 1.09 3.14 4.19
C GLN A 108 1.47 2.06 5.22
N ILE A 109 2.13 2.41 6.34
CA ILE A 109 2.51 1.45 7.38
C ILE A 109 1.28 0.76 7.99
N VAL A 110 0.26 1.52 8.37
CA VAL A 110 -0.97 0.96 8.97
C VAL A 110 -1.64 -0.01 8.01
N PHE A 111 -1.75 0.38 6.73
CA PHE A 111 -2.36 -0.48 5.73
C PHE A 111 -1.48 -1.65 5.30
N THR A 112 -0.14 -1.52 5.33
CA THR A 112 0.78 -2.64 5.12
C THR A 112 0.63 -3.67 6.22
N ILE A 113 0.49 -3.26 7.48
CA ILE A 113 0.19 -4.18 8.59
C ILE A 113 -1.15 -4.89 8.34
N ALA A 114 -2.20 -4.16 7.92
CA ALA A 114 -3.49 -4.75 7.57
C ALA A 114 -3.37 -5.75 6.39
N GLY A 115 -2.60 -5.42 5.35
CA GLY A 115 -2.32 -6.29 4.21
C GLY A 115 -1.58 -7.56 4.62
N CYS A 116 -0.53 -7.45 5.43
CA CYS A 116 0.20 -8.60 5.96
C CYS A 116 -0.70 -9.53 6.78
N ARG A 117 -1.67 -8.97 7.51
CA ARG A 117 -2.66 -9.77 8.25
C ARG A 117 -3.69 -10.41 7.35
N PHE A 118 -4.16 -9.71 6.34
CA PHE A 118 -5.06 -10.28 5.35
C PHE A 118 -4.41 -11.46 4.63
N TYR A 119 -3.13 -11.34 4.28
CA TYR A 119 -2.35 -12.44 3.74
C TYR A 119 -2.32 -13.67 4.66
N LYS A 120 -2.18 -13.45 5.97
CA LYS A 120 -2.08 -14.53 6.96
C LYS A 120 -3.44 -15.14 7.35
N LEU A 121 -4.49 -14.32 7.42
CA LEU A 121 -5.76 -14.67 8.09
C LEU A 121 -6.98 -14.68 7.17
N GLY A 122 -7.04 -13.83 6.15
CA GLY A 122 -8.30 -13.51 5.47
C GLY A 122 -8.41 -13.94 4.01
N MET A 123 -7.33 -14.46 3.42
CA MET A 123 -7.28 -14.76 1.99
C MET A 123 -7.87 -16.13 1.61
N HIS A 124 -8.35 -16.92 2.58
CA HIS A 124 -9.20 -18.09 2.32
C HIS A 124 -10.69 -17.74 2.36
N ASP A 125 -11.04 -16.64 3.04
CA ASP A 125 -12.42 -16.17 3.20
C ASP A 125 -12.74 -15.02 2.23
N SER A 126 -11.84 -14.76 1.27
CA SER A 126 -11.95 -13.66 0.31
C SER A 126 -12.73 -14.07 -0.94
N LEU A 127 -13.97 -14.53 -0.75
CA LEU A 127 -15.10 -14.48 -1.69
C LEU A 127 -16.37 -14.99 -1.00
#